data_AF-A0A2H0W0Y2-F1
#
_entry.id   AF-A0A2H0W0Y2-F1
#
_cell.length_a   1.000
_cell.length_b   1.000
_cell.length_c   1.000
_cell.angle_alpha   90.00
_cell.angle_beta   90.00
_cell.angle_gamma   90.00
#
_symmetry.space_group_name_H-M   'P 1'
#
loop_
_entity.id
_entity.type
_entity.pdbx_description
1 polymer ?
#
loop_
_entity_poly.entity_id
_entity_poly.type
_entity_poly.pdbx_seq_one_letter_code
_entity_poly.pdbx_strand_id
1 'polypeptide(L)'
;MIIAIKIPLWSGFYPQRLDSCPKMFLKRCMIEWNEIIKVLKDGGVVTHPTDTCYGLTCDPLNRDAMNKVKQLKQMPDDKPVTIMVYDMGEAQKYGVFGKRALEIGSEVWPGALTLVLPRHDSDETIGIRVPGDDFTLELLSKWGGPLTTTSANLHGDPPPYSAADALRGDYVVDAGVIPANPPSTIIKVVGDEVAVIRAGEFKL
;
A
#
# COMPACT_ATOMS: atom_id res chain seq x y z
N MET A 1 8.46 -9.77 14.98
CA MET A 1 7.86 -9.08 16.14
C MET A 1 7.36 -7.77 15.58
N ILE A 2 6.04 -7.57 15.48
CA ILE A 2 5.48 -6.31 15.01
C ILE A 2 5.56 -5.28 16.15
N ILE A 3 6.40 -4.25 16.04
CA ILE A 3 6.48 -3.14 17.01
C ILE A 3 5.79 -1.92 16.40
N ALA A 4 5.00 -1.19 17.17
CA ALA A 4 4.49 0.12 16.77
C ALA A 4 5.52 1.20 17.11
N ILE A 5 6.07 1.90 16.12
CA ILE A 5 6.95 3.05 16.34
C ILE A 5 6.21 4.31 15.95
N LYS A 6 5.82 5.12 16.94
CA LYS A 6 5.34 6.48 16.72
C LYS A 6 6.55 7.35 16.43
N ILE A 7 6.68 7.85 15.20
CA ILE A 7 7.77 8.76 14.84
C ILE A 7 7.37 10.16 15.32
N PRO A 8 8.00 10.75 16.35
CA PRO A 8 7.79 12.16 16.66
C PRO A 8 8.24 12.99 15.46
N LEU A 9 7.45 14.01 15.12
CA LEU A 9 7.71 14.98 14.06
C LEU A 9 9.19 15.39 14.05
N TRP A 10 9.90 14.94 13.02
CA TRP A 10 11.28 15.26 12.61
C TRP A 10 12.10 16.19 13.55
N SER A 11 13.01 15.61 14.32
CA SER A 11 14.28 16.24 14.73
C SER A 11 15.32 15.14 14.93
N GLY A 12 16.29 15.07 14.02
CA GLY A 12 17.20 13.92 13.91
C GLY A 12 17.97 13.59 15.18
N PHE A 13 17.92 12.31 15.57
CA PHE A 13 19.00 11.52 16.17
C PHE A 13 18.49 10.09 16.44
N TYR A 14 19.19 9.06 15.94
CA TYR A 14 18.92 7.66 16.26
C TYR A 14 20.02 7.13 17.19
N PRO A 15 19.71 6.49 18.35
CA PRO A 15 20.65 5.60 18.99
C PRO A 15 20.29 4.13 18.71
N GLN A 16 21.22 3.50 17.99
CA GLN A 16 21.77 2.14 18.12
C GLN A 16 20.86 0.88 18.09
N ARG A 17 21.26 0.01 17.15
CA ARG A 17 21.03 -1.43 16.97
C ARG A 17 20.59 -2.21 18.21
N LEU A 18 19.63 -3.12 18.01
CA LEU A 18 19.37 -4.28 18.86
C LEU A 18 19.73 -5.57 18.11
N ASP A 19 21.04 -5.83 18.02
CA ASP A 19 21.58 -7.12 17.63
C ASP A 19 21.51 -8.08 18.82
N SER A 20 20.38 -8.79 19.02
CA SER A 20 20.32 -10.13 19.65
C SER A 20 18.90 -10.55 20.00
N CYS A 21 18.31 -11.50 19.27
CA CYS A 21 17.35 -12.43 19.90
C CYS A 21 17.28 -13.77 19.14
N PRO A 22 17.38 -14.94 19.83
CA PRO A 22 17.45 -16.24 19.18
C PRO A 22 16.08 -16.80 18.77
N LYS A 23 16.14 -17.81 17.90
CA LYS A 23 15.07 -18.58 17.24
C LYS A 23 13.76 -18.80 18.02
N MET A 24 12.66 -18.54 17.30
CA MET A 24 11.48 -19.41 17.20
C MET A 24 10.61 -19.56 18.46
N PHE A 25 9.76 -18.57 18.74
CA PHE A 25 8.40 -18.77 19.25
C PHE A 25 7.49 -17.63 18.81
N LEU A 26 6.49 -17.96 17.97
CA LEU A 26 5.33 -17.14 17.66
C LEU A 26 4.53 -16.87 18.95
N LYS A 27 4.56 -15.63 19.46
CA LYS A 27 3.57 -15.11 20.42
C LYS A 27 3.20 -13.67 20.04
N ARG A 28 2.04 -13.56 19.37
CA ARG A 28 1.07 -12.45 19.34
C ARG A 28 1.65 -11.05 19.64
N CYS A 29 2.12 -10.37 18.60
CA CYS A 29 2.33 -8.93 18.67
C CYS A 29 0.97 -8.23 18.68
N MET A 30 0.75 -7.30 19.60
CA MET A 30 -0.48 -6.51 19.65
C MET A 30 -0.41 -5.49 18.52
N ILE A 31 -1.14 -5.75 17.44
CA ILE A 31 -1.39 -4.71 16.43
C ILE A 31 -2.42 -3.77 17.03
N GLU A 32 -2.02 -2.53 17.30
CA GLU A 32 -2.89 -1.48 17.81
C GLU A 32 -3.74 -0.89 16.67
N TRP A 33 -4.70 -1.68 16.18
CA TRP A 33 -5.56 -1.29 15.06
C TRP A 33 -6.28 0.04 15.30
N ASN A 34 -6.72 0.31 16.53
CA ASN A 34 -7.38 1.56 16.87
C ASN A 34 -6.47 2.77 16.67
N GLU A 35 -5.17 2.65 16.98
CA GLU A 35 -4.19 3.72 16.76
C GLU A 35 -3.93 3.93 15.27
N ILE A 36 -3.75 2.84 14.50
CA ILE A 36 -3.56 2.92 13.04
C ILE A 36 -4.75 3.63 12.38
N ILE A 37 -5.97 3.19 12.70
CA ILE A 37 -7.20 3.78 12.17
C ILE A 37 -7.36 5.22 12.63
N LYS A 38 -6.99 5.54 13.87
CA LYS A 38 -7.01 6.92 14.38
C LYS A 38 -6.07 7.82 13.59
N VAL A 39 -4.83 7.39 13.35
CA VAL A 39 -3.85 8.16 12.57
C VAL A 39 -4.38 8.44 11.17
N LEU A 40 -4.96 7.43 10.49
CA LEU A 40 -5.56 7.62 9.17
C LEU A 40 -6.75 8.60 9.20
N LYS A 41 -7.65 8.46 10.18
CA LYS A 41 -8.79 9.38 10.37
C LYS A 41 -8.37 10.82 10.65
N ASP A 42 -7.26 11.00 11.35
CA ASP A 42 -6.69 12.32 11.65
C ASP A 42 -5.89 12.90 10.46
N GLY A 43 -5.92 12.26 9.29
CA GLY A 43 -5.21 12.71 8.08
C GLY A 43 -3.72 12.37 8.06
N GLY A 44 -3.28 11.45 8.92
CA GLY A 44 -1.92 10.96 8.98
C GLY A 44 -1.59 9.92 7.92
N VAL A 45 -0.29 9.62 7.81
CA VAL A 45 0.26 8.60 6.91
C VAL A 45 0.82 7.46 7.74
N VAL A 46 0.39 6.24 7.43
CA VAL A 46 0.84 5.01 8.09
C VAL A 46 1.78 4.26 7.16
N THR A 47 2.97 3.91 7.64
CA THR A 47 3.84 2.96 6.97
C THR A 47 3.63 1.56 7.51
N HIS A 48 3.41 0.59 6.62
CA HIS A 48 3.17 -0.80 7.03
C HIS A 48 3.73 -1.82 6.01
N PRO A 49 3.97 -3.08 6.40
CA PRO A 49 4.34 -4.13 5.45
C PRO A 49 3.19 -4.42 4.48
N THR A 50 3.53 -4.80 3.25
CA THR A 50 2.60 -5.37 2.27
C THR A 50 3.15 -6.70 1.74
N ASP A 51 2.40 -7.38 0.89
CA ASP A 51 2.85 -8.53 0.10
C ASP A 51 4.03 -8.26 -0.85
N THR A 52 4.45 -7.00 -1.05
CA THR A 52 5.55 -6.63 -1.97
C THR A 52 6.72 -5.94 -1.28
N CYS A 53 6.45 -4.85 -0.55
CA CYS A 53 7.43 -4.06 0.19
C CYS A 53 6.72 -3.25 1.29
N TYR A 54 7.44 -2.46 2.08
CA TYR A 54 6.78 -1.51 2.98
C TYR A 54 6.14 -0.38 2.18
N GLY A 55 4.91 0.00 2.54
CA GLY A 55 4.12 1.01 1.88
C GLY A 55 3.73 2.18 2.78
N LEU A 56 3.75 3.40 2.25
CA LEU A 56 3.14 4.61 2.77
C LEU A 56 1.66 4.63 2.40
N THR A 57 0.81 4.65 3.41
CA THR A 57 -0.63 4.49 3.28
C THR A 57 -1.40 5.65 3.89
N CYS A 58 -2.40 6.16 3.17
CA CYS A 58 -3.27 7.24 3.65
C CYS A 58 -4.67 7.16 3.04
N ASP A 59 -5.59 7.97 3.57
CA ASP A 59 -6.92 8.18 2.99
C ASP A 59 -6.82 8.94 1.65
N PRO A 60 -7.19 8.34 0.51
CA PRO A 60 -7.14 9.01 -0.80
C PRO A 60 -8.10 10.21 -0.92
N LEU A 61 -9.12 10.30 -0.06
CA LEU A 61 -10.07 11.41 -0.05
C LEU A 61 -9.56 12.62 0.75
N ASN A 62 -8.53 12.42 1.57
CA ASN A 62 -7.89 13.49 2.32
C ASN A 62 -6.74 14.10 1.51
N ARG A 63 -6.97 15.30 0.95
CA ARG A 63 -5.98 16.01 0.13
C ARG A 63 -4.67 16.31 0.87
N ASP A 64 -4.74 16.63 2.16
CA ASP A 64 -3.55 16.93 2.96
C ASP A 64 -2.71 15.68 3.22
N ALA A 65 -3.38 14.55 3.51
CA ALA A 65 -2.71 13.26 3.66
C ALA A 65 -2.04 12.81 2.35
N MET A 66 -2.73 12.99 1.22
CA MET A 66 -2.20 12.73 -0.12
C MET A 66 -0.98 13.60 -0.44
N ASN A 67 -1.04 14.90 -0.14
CA ASN A 67 0.11 15.81 -0.31
C ASN A 67 1.28 15.38 0.58
N LYS A 68 1.01 14.94 1.82
CA LYS A 68 2.02 14.44 2.73
C LYS A 68 2.71 13.17 2.21
N VAL A 69 1.96 12.22 1.63
CA VAL A 69 2.55 11.04 0.96
C VAL A 69 3.48 11.47 -0.18
N LYS A 70 3.04 12.41 -1.05
CA LYS A 70 3.86 12.92 -2.14
C LYS A 70 5.15 13.57 -1.63
N GLN A 71 5.07 14.38 -0.58
CA GLN A 71 6.23 15.02 0.05
C GLN A 71 7.20 14.00 0.67
N LEU A 72 6.70 13.04 1.46
CA LEU A 72 7.50 11.99 2.10
C LEU A 72 8.24 11.13 1.07
N LYS A 73 7.61 10.91 -0.10
CA LYS A 73 8.16 10.16 -1.22
C LYS A 73 9.02 11.03 -2.15
N GLN A 74 8.94 12.36 -2.08
CA GLN A 74 9.46 13.27 -3.11
C GLN A 74 8.96 12.89 -4.52
N MET A 75 7.68 12.57 -4.61
CA MET A 75 7.05 12.13 -5.86
C MET A 75 6.54 13.33 -6.66
N PRO A 76 6.70 13.34 -8.00
CA PRO A 76 6.07 14.33 -8.87
C PRO A 76 4.55 14.40 -8.67
N ASP A 77 3.99 15.61 -8.75
CA ASP A 77 2.57 15.86 -8.48
C ASP A 77 1.62 15.20 -9.50
N ASP A 78 2.09 15.01 -10.73
CA ASP A 78 1.37 14.41 -11.85
C ASP A 78 1.40 12.87 -11.82
N LYS A 79 2.20 12.26 -10.94
CA LYS A 79 2.29 10.80 -10.87
C LYS A 79 1.02 10.22 -10.26
N PRO A 80 0.29 9.35 -10.99
CA PRO A 80 -0.91 8.73 -10.46
C PRO A 80 -0.59 7.80 -9.28
N VAL A 81 -1.51 7.75 -8.33
CA VAL A 81 -1.46 6.81 -7.20
C VAL A 81 -2.50 5.71 -7.39
N THR A 82 -2.13 4.52 -6.92
CA THR A 82 -3.03 3.37 -6.86
C THR A 82 -3.81 3.39 -5.55
N ILE A 83 -5.07 2.97 -5.58
CA ILE A 83 -5.82 2.60 -4.39
C ILE A 83 -5.77 1.09 -4.16
N MET A 84 -5.65 0.71 -2.90
CA MET A 84 -5.90 -0.64 -2.43
C MET A 84 -7.31 -0.71 -1.84
N VAL A 85 -8.02 -1.80 -2.14
CA VAL A 85 -9.39 -2.05 -1.70
C VAL A 85 -9.52 -3.48 -1.20
N TYR A 86 -10.50 -3.73 -0.33
CA TYR A 86 -10.64 -5.01 0.36
C TYR A 86 -10.96 -6.18 -0.58
N ASP A 87 -11.82 -5.96 -1.56
CA ASP A 87 -12.25 -7.01 -2.50
C ASP A 87 -12.70 -6.43 -3.86
N MET A 88 -13.10 -7.33 -4.77
CA MET A 88 -13.64 -6.98 -6.09
C MET A 88 -14.92 -6.13 -6.00
N GLY A 89 -15.77 -6.36 -4.99
CA GLY A 89 -17.01 -5.60 -4.83
C GLY A 89 -16.74 -4.14 -4.49
N GLU A 90 -15.76 -3.89 -3.62
CA GLU A 90 -15.27 -2.55 -3.31
C GLU A 90 -14.58 -1.92 -4.53
N ALA A 91 -13.76 -2.69 -5.26
CA ALA A 91 -13.09 -2.22 -6.48
C ALA A 91 -14.05 -1.65 -7.53
N GLN A 92 -15.18 -2.32 -7.75
CA GLN A 92 -16.20 -1.92 -8.73
C GLN A 92 -16.87 -0.57 -8.41
N LYS A 93 -16.79 -0.10 -7.17
CA LYS A 93 -17.28 1.25 -6.80
C LYS A 93 -16.43 2.37 -7.38
N TYR A 94 -15.15 2.09 -7.69
CA TYR A 94 -14.18 3.10 -8.11
C TYR A 94 -13.83 3.05 -9.60
N GLY A 95 -13.82 1.86 -10.19
CA GLY A 95 -13.46 1.66 -11.61
C GLY A 95 -14.59 1.03 -12.41
N VAL A 96 -14.58 1.29 -13.72
CA VAL A 96 -15.47 0.64 -14.69
C VAL A 96 -14.90 -0.72 -15.07
N PHE A 97 -15.57 -1.79 -14.67
CA PHE A 97 -15.16 -3.16 -14.96
C PHE A 97 -15.93 -3.72 -16.17
N GLY A 98 -15.24 -3.83 -17.30
CA GLY A 98 -15.69 -4.65 -18.43
C GLY A 98 -15.42 -6.14 -18.21
N LYS A 99 -15.91 -6.99 -19.11
CA LYS A 99 -15.72 -8.45 -19.05
C LYS A 99 -14.25 -8.83 -18.86
N ARG A 100 -13.35 -8.22 -19.65
CA ARG A 100 -11.92 -8.53 -19.58
C ARG A 100 -11.27 -8.15 -18.25
N ALA A 101 -11.64 -6.99 -17.68
CA ALA A 101 -11.14 -6.57 -16.37
C ALA A 101 -11.63 -7.49 -15.24
N LEU A 102 -12.88 -7.99 -15.32
CA LEU A 102 -13.43 -8.95 -14.36
C LEU A 102 -12.73 -10.30 -14.43
N GLU A 103 -12.46 -10.80 -15.63
CA GLU A 103 -11.74 -12.08 -15.84
C GLU A 103 -10.35 -12.02 -15.21
N ILE A 104 -9.54 -11.02 -15.61
CA ILE A 104 -8.16 -10.87 -15.12
C ILE A 104 -8.16 -10.64 -13.60
N GLY A 105 -9.04 -9.75 -13.10
CA GLY A 105 -9.12 -9.46 -11.68
C GLY A 105 -9.54 -10.68 -10.86
N SER A 106 -10.53 -11.46 -11.29
CA SER A 106 -11.01 -12.63 -10.53
C SER A 106 -10.03 -13.80 -10.54
N GLU A 107 -9.13 -13.86 -11.53
CA GLU A 107 -8.07 -14.87 -11.59
C GLU A 107 -6.93 -14.58 -10.60
N VAL A 108 -6.60 -13.30 -10.38
CA VAL A 108 -5.37 -12.90 -9.67
C VAL A 108 -5.62 -12.23 -8.33
N TRP A 109 -6.76 -11.56 -8.13
CA TRP A 109 -7.07 -10.91 -6.85
C TRP A 109 -7.68 -11.89 -5.85
N PRO A 110 -7.27 -11.84 -4.57
CA PRO A 110 -6.22 -10.99 -3.98
C PRO A 110 -4.79 -11.33 -4.42
N GLY A 111 -3.96 -10.33 -4.74
CA GLY A 111 -2.58 -10.59 -5.16
C GLY A 111 -1.80 -9.44 -5.79
N ALA A 112 -0.70 -9.79 -6.44
CA ALA A 112 0.28 -8.88 -7.04
C ALA A 112 -0.13 -8.34 -8.43
N LEU A 113 -1.39 -7.90 -8.55
CA LEU A 113 -1.94 -7.27 -9.75
C LEU A 113 -2.53 -5.90 -9.41
N THR A 114 -2.26 -4.91 -10.26
CA THR A 114 -2.93 -3.60 -10.25
C THR A 114 -3.60 -3.41 -11.60
N LEU A 115 -4.91 -3.15 -11.58
CA LEU A 115 -5.69 -2.82 -12.77
C LEU A 115 -5.84 -1.30 -12.87
N VAL A 116 -5.45 -0.73 -14.00
CA VAL A 116 -5.72 0.67 -14.35
C VAL A 116 -6.97 0.70 -15.23
N LEU A 117 -8.04 1.28 -14.71
CA LEU A 117 -9.38 1.25 -15.30
C LEU A 117 -9.93 2.67 -15.46
N PRO A 118 -10.87 2.92 -16.39
CA PRO A 118 -11.63 4.16 -16.42
C PRO A 118 -12.38 4.37 -15.09
N ARG A 119 -12.51 5.62 -14.67
CA ARG A 119 -13.36 6.00 -13.54
C ARG A 119 -14.82 6.11 -13.96
N HIS A 120 -15.75 5.98 -13.00
CA HIS A 120 -17.18 6.21 -13.25
C HIS A 120 -17.54 7.70 -13.40
N ASP A 121 -16.74 8.58 -12.80
CA ASP A 121 -17.07 10.00 -12.56
C ASP A 121 -16.24 10.99 -13.40
N SER A 122 -15.34 10.49 -14.26
CA SER A 122 -14.40 11.31 -15.03
C SER A 122 -13.80 10.55 -16.21
N ASP A 123 -13.20 11.29 -17.15
CA ASP A 123 -12.42 10.73 -18.27
C ASP A 123 -11.02 10.25 -17.85
N GLU A 124 -10.73 10.25 -16.55
CA GLU A 124 -9.46 9.80 -15.97
C GLU A 124 -9.48 8.29 -15.71
N THR A 125 -8.28 7.75 -15.45
CA THR A 125 -8.12 6.35 -15.04
C THR A 125 -7.70 6.24 -13.59
N ILE A 126 -8.08 5.14 -12.95
CA ILE A 126 -7.69 4.79 -11.57
C ILE A 126 -6.96 3.46 -11.54
N GLY A 127 -5.82 3.42 -10.84
CA GLY A 127 -5.16 2.17 -10.47
C GLY A 127 -5.83 1.56 -9.24
N ILE A 128 -6.30 0.33 -9.33
CA ILE A 128 -6.94 -0.41 -8.23
C ILE A 128 -6.18 -1.71 -7.99
N ARG A 129 -6.06 -2.12 -6.73
CA ARG A 129 -5.48 -3.39 -6.33
C ARG A 129 -6.26 -3.99 -5.16
N VAL A 130 -6.46 -5.30 -5.18
CA VAL A 130 -6.79 -6.08 -3.99
C VAL A 130 -5.51 -6.78 -3.53
N PRO A 131 -4.89 -6.37 -2.40
CA PRO A 131 -3.59 -6.88 -1.96
C PRO A 131 -3.70 -8.32 -1.44
N GLY A 132 -2.63 -9.10 -1.58
CA GLY A 132 -2.59 -10.51 -1.21
C GLY A 132 -2.08 -10.80 0.21
N ASP A 133 -1.80 -9.78 1.02
CA ASP A 133 -1.37 -9.96 2.41
C ASP A 133 -2.47 -9.71 3.44
N ASP A 134 -2.52 -10.57 4.46
CA ASP A 134 -3.49 -10.52 5.55
C ASP A 134 -3.48 -9.20 6.32
N PHE A 135 -2.31 -8.58 6.49
CA PHE A 135 -2.19 -7.32 7.23
C PHE A 135 -2.96 -6.20 6.51
N THR A 136 -2.71 -6.03 5.21
CA THR A 136 -3.35 -4.96 4.43
C THR A 136 -4.84 -5.24 4.24
N LEU A 137 -5.24 -6.50 4.04
CA LEU A 137 -6.66 -6.86 3.99
C LEU A 137 -7.38 -6.59 5.32
N GLU A 138 -6.77 -6.91 6.47
CA GLU A 138 -7.32 -6.59 7.78
C GLU A 138 -7.38 -5.07 8.03
N LEU A 139 -6.38 -4.32 7.58
CA LEU A 139 -6.38 -2.85 7.62
C LEU A 139 -7.54 -2.27 6.81
N LEU A 140 -7.70 -2.72 5.55
CA LEU A 140 -8.77 -2.27 4.66
C LEU A 140 -10.15 -2.62 5.22
N SER A 141 -10.31 -3.82 5.79
CA SER A 141 -11.54 -4.24 6.46
C SER A 141 -11.92 -3.34 7.62
N LYS A 142 -10.97 -2.96 8.48
CA LYS A 142 -11.22 -2.05 9.62
C LYS A 142 -11.39 -0.59 9.20
N TRP A 143 -10.72 -0.18 8.14
CA TRP A 143 -10.87 1.15 7.56
C TRP A 143 -12.24 1.32 6.90
N GLY A 144 -12.73 0.30 6.20
CA GLY A 144 -14.05 0.29 5.57
C GLY A 144 -14.13 1.07 4.25
N GLY A 145 -13.00 1.21 3.55
CA GLY A 145 -12.92 1.95 2.29
C GLY A 145 -11.58 1.76 1.58
N PRO A 146 -11.27 2.61 0.58
CA PRO A 146 -10.03 2.55 -0.16
C PRO A 146 -8.93 3.22 0.65
N LEU A 147 -7.70 2.72 0.50
CA LEU A 147 -6.50 3.40 0.96
C LEU A 147 -5.55 3.56 -0.21
N THR A 148 -4.92 4.72 -0.35
CA THR A 148 -3.79 4.84 -1.27
C THR A 148 -2.56 4.28 -0.60
N THR A 149 -1.84 3.40 -1.28
CA THR A 149 -0.57 2.83 -0.82
C THR A 149 0.49 2.89 -1.90
N THR A 150 1.66 3.44 -1.57
CA THR A 150 2.85 3.48 -2.43
C THR A 150 4.07 3.04 -1.65
N SER A 151 5.14 2.60 -2.31
CA SER A 151 6.33 2.11 -1.60
C SER A 151 6.97 3.19 -0.70
N ALA A 152 7.44 2.80 0.49
CA ALA A 152 7.93 3.72 1.54
C ALA A 152 9.39 4.18 1.37
N ASN A 153 9.80 4.42 0.12
CA ASN A 153 11.11 4.93 -0.26
C ASN A 153 10.98 6.26 -1.02
N LEU A 154 12.07 7.01 -1.14
CA LEU A 154 12.13 8.17 -2.04
C LEU A 154 11.87 7.75 -3.47
N HIS A 155 11.31 8.65 -4.27
CA HIS A 155 11.04 8.42 -5.67
C HIS A 155 12.34 8.09 -6.42
N GLY A 156 12.38 6.94 -7.10
CA GLY A 156 13.55 6.46 -7.83
C GLY A 156 14.43 5.49 -7.04
N ASP A 157 14.33 5.50 -5.70
CA ASP A 157 15.11 4.58 -4.85
C ASP A 157 14.53 3.15 -4.88
N PRO A 158 15.35 2.15 -4.50
CA PRO A 158 14.85 0.80 -4.24
C PRO A 158 13.74 0.76 -3.18
N PRO A 159 12.74 -0.14 -3.32
CA PRO A 159 11.71 -0.31 -2.31
C PRO A 159 12.28 -0.84 -0.98
N PRO A 160 11.71 -0.46 0.18
CA PRO A 160 12.20 -0.89 1.48
C PRO A 160 11.55 -2.21 1.90
N TYR A 161 12.37 -3.13 2.43
CA TYR A 161 11.93 -4.46 2.89
C TYR A 161 12.11 -4.65 4.40
N SER A 162 12.52 -3.60 5.12
CA SER A 162 12.58 -3.59 6.57
C SER A 162 11.88 -2.34 7.10
N ALA A 163 11.35 -2.43 8.31
CA ALA A 163 10.77 -1.26 8.98
C ALA A 163 11.79 -0.13 9.15
N ALA A 164 13.05 -0.49 9.43
CA ALA A 164 14.16 0.45 9.59
C ALA A 164 14.44 1.25 8.30
N ASP A 165 14.32 0.62 7.13
CA ASP A 165 14.49 1.31 5.85
C ASP A 165 13.23 2.11 5.44
N ALA A 166 12.10 1.82 6.09
CA ALA A 166 10.79 2.39 5.80
C ALA A 166 10.33 3.46 6.84
N LEU A 167 11.23 3.99 7.67
CA LEU A 167 10.91 4.93 8.75
C LEU A 167 10.42 6.30 8.26
N ARG A 168 9.18 6.36 7.80
CA ARG A 168 8.51 7.53 7.21
C ARG A 168 7.04 7.54 7.64
N GLY A 169 6.41 8.73 7.61
CA GLY A 169 5.01 8.89 8.02
C GLY A 169 4.86 9.16 9.52
N ASP A 170 3.61 9.16 9.98
CA ASP A 170 3.22 9.46 11.36
C ASP A 170 3.23 8.23 12.26
N TYR A 171 3.10 7.05 11.65
CA TYR A 171 3.06 5.77 12.34
C TYR A 171 3.73 4.71 11.49
N VAL A 172 4.65 3.93 12.09
CA VAL A 172 5.29 2.81 11.41
C VAL A 172 4.95 1.51 12.13
N VAL A 173 4.39 0.58 11.36
CA VAL A 173 4.19 -0.80 11.77
C VAL A 173 5.49 -1.55 11.50
N ASP A 174 6.32 -1.77 12.51
CA ASP A 174 7.58 -2.48 12.36
C ASP A 174 7.37 -3.99 12.36
N ALA A 175 7.17 -4.61 11.21
CA ALA A 175 7.11 -6.07 11.08
C ALA A 175 8.48 -6.75 10.89
N GLY A 176 9.58 -6.05 11.16
CA GLY A 176 10.93 -6.50 10.86
C GLY A 176 11.20 -6.54 9.37
N VAL A 177 12.01 -7.51 8.94
CA VAL A 177 12.34 -7.75 7.53
C VAL A 177 11.26 -8.62 6.90
N ILE A 178 10.70 -8.18 5.78
CA ILE A 178 9.74 -8.94 4.96
C ILE A 178 10.43 -9.50 3.70
N PRO A 179 9.88 -10.56 3.08
CA PRO A 179 10.40 -11.07 1.82
C PRO A 179 10.44 -9.99 0.73
N ALA A 180 11.51 -10.00 -0.07
CA ALA A 180 11.65 -9.12 -1.21
C ALA A 180 10.91 -9.71 -2.42
N ASN A 181 9.60 -9.51 -2.47
CA ASN A 181 8.78 -9.98 -3.57
C ASN A 181 8.83 -9.01 -4.76
N PRO A 182 8.67 -9.50 -6.00
CA PRO A 182 8.57 -8.63 -7.16
C PRO A 182 7.42 -7.62 -7.00
N PRO A 183 7.50 -6.44 -7.63
CA PRO A 183 6.40 -5.49 -7.59
C PRO A 183 5.16 -6.07 -8.28
N SER A 184 3.99 -5.50 -7.98
CA SER A 184 2.76 -5.88 -8.68
C SER A 184 2.85 -5.60 -10.19
N THR A 185 2.26 -6.46 -10.99
CA THR A 185 2.05 -6.21 -12.41
C THR A 185 0.97 -5.14 -12.57
N ILE A 186 1.24 -4.13 -13.40
CA ILE A 186 0.27 -3.06 -13.69
C ILE A 186 -0.25 -3.27 -15.10
N ILE A 187 -1.55 -3.48 -15.22
CA ILE A 187 -2.25 -3.70 -16.48
C ILE A 187 -3.32 -2.63 -16.64
N LYS A 188 -3.30 -1.91 -17.76
CA LYS A 188 -4.38 -1.02 -18.15
C LYS A 188 -5.40 -1.79 -18.98
N VAL A 189 -6.67 -1.66 -18.62
CA VAL A 189 -7.78 -2.28 -19.35
C VAL A 189 -8.82 -1.21 -19.69
N VAL A 190 -9.11 -1.04 -20.98
CA VAL A 190 -10.14 -0.11 -21.48
C VAL A 190 -10.97 -0.84 -22.53
N GLY A 191 -12.25 -1.09 -22.24
CA GLY A 191 -13.05 -2.02 -23.05
C GLY A 191 -12.43 -3.43 -23.03
N ASP A 192 -12.11 -3.95 -24.20
CA ASP A 192 -11.42 -5.24 -24.38
C ASP A 192 -9.90 -5.09 -24.61
N GLU A 193 -9.40 -3.87 -24.71
CA GLU A 193 -7.97 -3.61 -24.90
C GLU A 193 -7.20 -3.76 -23.58
N VAL A 194 -6.09 -4.49 -23.65
CA VAL A 194 -5.21 -4.78 -22.50
C VAL A 194 -3.79 -4.33 -22.82
N ALA A 195 -3.22 -3.50 -21.96
CA ALA A 195 -1.84 -3.02 -22.07
C ALA A 195 -1.07 -3.24 -20.76
N VAL A 196 0.07 -3.92 -20.83
CA VAL A 196 0.98 -4.06 -19.68
C VAL A 196 1.76 -2.77 -19.52
N ILE A 197 1.50 -2.03 -18.44
CA ILE A 197 2.19 -0.78 -18.11
C ILE A 197 3.50 -1.07 -17.37
N ARG A 198 3.49 -2.09 -16.51
CA ARG A 198 4.67 -2.57 -15.79
C ARG A 198 4.58 -4.07 -15.57
N ALA A 199 5.59 -4.82 -16.00
CA ALA A 199 5.72 -6.22 -15.65
C ALA A 199 6.10 -6.38 -14.17
N GLY A 200 5.48 -7.35 -13.51
CA GLY A 200 5.68 -7.68 -12.10
C GLY A 200 5.62 -9.19 -11.88
N GLU A 201 5.12 -9.61 -10.73
CA GLU A 201 4.98 -11.03 -10.37
C GLU A 201 4.02 -11.79 -11.30
N PHE A 202 2.85 -11.23 -11.58
CA PHE A 202 1.87 -11.82 -12.49
C PHE A 202 2.28 -11.63 -13.96
N LYS A 203 2.20 -12.70 -14.76
CA LYS A 203 2.45 -12.65 -16.20
C LYS A 203 1.15 -12.97 -16.93
N LEU A 204 0.69 -12.02 -17.74
CA LEU A 204 -0.49 -12.15 -18.60
C LEU A 204 -0.23 -13.13 -19.75
#